data_AF-A0A3A1X127-F1
#
_entry.id   AF-A0A3A1X127-F1
#
_cell.length_a   1.000
_cell.length_b   1.000
_cell.length_c   1.000
_cell.angle_alpha   90.00
_cell.angle_beta   90.00
_cell.angle_gamma   90.00
#
_symmetry.space_group_name_H-M   'P 1'
#
loop_
_entity.id
_entity.type
_entity.pdbx_description
1 polymer ?
#
loop_
_entity_poly.entity_id
_entity_poly.type
_entity_poly.pdbx_seq_one_letter_code
_entity_poly.pdbx_strand_id
1 'polypeptide(L)'
;MLENISKVMNNGNKKKMIVLITGFVVLALVLCIGALCWSVQHNARVKEARKTCEVQVAQVTKANKSWNKLIKNSLLVSFAKEDSENGKLLNKLMKLRIPETVVCNANSPEALGAQNAQAIAAAQWYSDNAQRIRSITSIMIDKAAGDESTQEDKKKEEESQKQLQELTAPVIRKAPKVNRRPRLNIPNIPPDPVEKATRKAQEEAAEKEANREAEKKKNAAEKKAADKKAEEDKKAEEDKKAEEDKKAEE
;
A
#
# COMPACT_ATOMS: atom_id res chain seq x y z
N MET A 1 -57.53 -35.22 -43.62
CA MET A 1 -57.27 -33.82 -44.05
C MET A 1 -55.87 -33.40 -43.56
N LEU A 2 -54.82 -33.86 -44.24
CA LEU A 2 -53.42 -33.57 -43.91
C LEU A 2 -52.69 -33.10 -45.18
N GLU A 3 -53.28 -32.19 -45.96
CA GLU A 3 -52.72 -31.81 -47.26
C GLU A 3 -52.55 -30.30 -47.49
N ASN A 4 -52.84 -29.44 -46.51
CA ASN A 4 -52.84 -27.98 -46.74
C ASN A 4 -51.77 -27.17 -45.98
N ILE A 5 -50.59 -27.74 -45.70
CA ILE A 5 -49.44 -26.99 -45.15
C ILE A 5 -48.26 -26.92 -46.15
N SER A 6 -48.45 -27.27 -47.42
CA SER A 6 -47.34 -27.28 -48.40
C SER A 6 -47.25 -26.02 -49.29
N LYS A 7 -48.26 -25.14 -49.36
CA LYS A 7 -48.38 -24.25 -50.53
C LYS A 7 -48.63 -22.77 -50.29
N VAL A 8 -47.87 -22.12 -49.39
CA VAL A 8 -47.66 -20.66 -49.46
C VAL A 8 -46.20 -20.30 -49.18
N MET A 9 -45.29 -20.87 -49.98
CA MET A 9 -43.91 -20.39 -50.03
C MET A 9 -43.84 -19.26 -51.08
N ASN A 10 -44.35 -18.08 -50.69
CA ASN A 10 -44.34 -16.86 -51.49
C ASN A 10 -42.88 -16.47 -51.82
N ASN A 11 -42.51 -16.46 -53.11
CA ASN A 11 -41.13 -16.30 -53.58
C ASN A 11 -40.49 -14.94 -53.22
N GLY A 12 -41.29 -13.95 -52.77
CA GLY A 12 -40.78 -12.67 -52.24
C GLY A 12 -40.25 -12.74 -50.79
N ASN A 13 -40.81 -13.62 -49.95
CA ASN A 13 -40.39 -13.78 -48.55
C ASN A 13 -39.17 -14.70 -48.40
N LYS A 14 -38.93 -15.61 -49.34
CA LYS A 14 -37.73 -16.48 -49.31
C LYS A 14 -36.44 -15.67 -49.49
N LYS A 15 -36.41 -14.72 -50.43
CA LYS A 15 -35.25 -13.85 -50.66
C LYS A 15 -34.96 -12.96 -49.43
N LYS A 16 -36.01 -12.41 -48.81
CA LYS A 16 -35.89 -11.63 -47.56
C LYS A 16 -35.42 -12.48 -46.38
N MET A 17 -35.91 -13.72 -46.24
CA MET A 17 -35.41 -14.67 -45.24
C MET A 17 -33.95 -15.07 -45.48
N ILE A 18 -33.57 -15.35 -46.74
CA ILE A 18 -32.18 -15.68 -47.09
C ILE A 18 -31.27 -14.52 -46.69
N VAL A 19 -31.61 -13.27 -47.05
CA VAL A 19 -30.80 -12.09 -46.70
C VAL A 19 -30.69 -11.88 -45.19
N LEU A 20 -31.77 -12.10 -44.42
CA LEU A 20 -31.72 -12.02 -42.96
C LEU A 20 -30.87 -13.13 -42.34
N ILE A 21 -30.99 -14.37 -42.82
CA ILE A 21 -30.17 -15.50 -42.35
C ILE A 21 -28.69 -15.24 -42.67
N THR A 22 -28.37 -14.78 -43.89
CA THR A 22 -26.98 -14.43 -44.25
C THR A 22 -26.46 -13.29 -43.38
N GLY A 23 -27.28 -12.27 -43.10
CA GLY A 23 -26.92 -11.18 -42.18
C GLY A 23 -26.63 -11.67 -40.76
N PHE A 24 -27.47 -12.54 -40.21
CA PHE A 24 -27.25 -13.16 -38.89
C PHE A 24 -26.02 -14.06 -38.86
N VAL A 25 -25.76 -14.83 -39.92
CA VAL A 25 -24.58 -15.70 -40.02
C VAL A 25 -23.30 -14.86 -40.08
N VAL A 26 -23.29 -13.76 -40.83
CA VAL A 26 -22.14 -12.85 -40.89
C VAL A 26 -21.93 -12.15 -39.54
N LEU A 27 -22.99 -11.68 -38.89
CA LEU A 27 -22.91 -11.08 -37.56
C LEU A 27 -22.38 -12.08 -36.52
N ALA A 28 -22.86 -13.33 -36.53
CA ALA A 28 -22.41 -14.39 -35.64
C ALA A 28 -20.93 -14.72 -35.88
N LEU A 29 -20.47 -14.79 -37.14
CA LEU A 29 -19.07 -15.03 -37.47
C LEU A 29 -18.16 -13.90 -36.94
N VAL A 30 -18.56 -12.64 -37.09
CA VAL A 30 -17.79 -11.48 -36.58
C VAL A 30 -17.70 -11.50 -35.05
N LEU A 31 -18.81 -11.80 -34.36
CA LEU A 31 -18.83 -11.90 -32.89
C LEU A 31 -17.98 -13.09 -32.39
N CYS A 32 -18.02 -14.23 -33.07
CA CYS A 32 -17.20 -15.40 -32.74
C CYS A 32 -15.70 -15.10 -32.88
N ILE A 33 -15.27 -14.44 -33.96
CA ILE A 33 -13.86 -14.07 -34.17
C ILE A 33 -13.41 -13.06 -33.09
N GLY A 34 -14.24 -12.06 -32.78
CA GLY A 34 -13.96 -11.09 -31.72
C GLY A 34 -13.83 -11.75 -30.34
N ALA A 35 -14.72 -12.69 -30.00
CA ALA A 35 -14.69 -13.43 -28.74
C ALA A 35 -13.47 -14.35 -28.63
N LEU A 36 -13.06 -14.99 -29.73
CA LEU A 36 -11.86 -15.84 -29.77
C LEU A 36 -10.58 -15.02 -29.58
N CYS A 37 -10.45 -13.88 -30.26
CA CYS A 37 -9.31 -12.98 -30.07
C CYS A 37 -9.23 -12.44 -28.64
N TRP A 38 -10.36 -12.01 -28.06
CA TRP A 38 -10.42 -11.54 -26.67
C TRP A 38 -10.04 -12.64 -25.69
N SER A 39 -10.55 -13.86 -25.89
CA SER A 39 -10.25 -15.02 -25.04
C SER A 39 -8.77 -15.40 -25.09
N VAL A 40 -8.14 -15.42 -26.26
CA VAL A 40 -6.71 -15.72 -26.39
C VAL A 40 -5.84 -14.67 -25.69
N GLN A 41 -6.16 -13.39 -25.87
CA GLN A 41 -5.41 -12.30 -25.24
C GLN A 41 -5.61 -12.28 -23.71
N HIS A 42 -6.83 -12.54 -23.23
CA HIS A 42 -7.13 -12.64 -21.81
C HIS A 42 -6.43 -13.86 -21.17
N ASN A 43 -6.45 -15.02 -21.84
CA ASN A 43 -5.75 -16.22 -21.39
C ASN A 43 -4.22 -16.05 -21.35
N ALA A 44 -3.64 -15.29 -22.28
CA ALA A 44 -2.22 -14.95 -22.25
C ALA A 44 -1.87 -14.09 -21.01
N ARG A 45 -2.68 -13.06 -20.72
CA ARG A 45 -2.51 -12.20 -19.53
C ARG A 45 -2.66 -12.96 -18.22
N VAL A 46 -3.63 -13.88 -18.13
CA VAL A 46 -3.83 -14.75 -16.96
C VAL A 46 -2.63 -15.67 -16.74
N LYS A 47 -2.08 -16.28 -17.80
CA LYS A 47 -0.90 -17.15 -17.69
C LYS A 47 0.33 -16.40 -17.19
N GLU A 48 0.56 -15.18 -17.68
CA GLU A 48 1.67 -14.34 -17.22
C GLU A 48 1.47 -13.89 -15.76
N ALA A 49 0.27 -13.46 -15.39
CA ALA A 49 -0.09 -13.13 -14.01
C ALA A 49 0.06 -14.33 -13.06
N ARG A 50 -0.24 -15.55 -13.52
CA ARG A 50 -0.06 -16.77 -12.73
C ARG A 50 1.41 -17.08 -12.48
N LYS A 51 2.26 -17.00 -13.53
CA LYS A 51 3.71 -17.19 -13.39
C LYS A 51 4.33 -16.21 -12.41
N THR A 52 3.96 -14.93 -12.49
CA THR A 52 4.45 -13.92 -11.55
C THR A 52 3.99 -14.20 -10.12
N CYS A 53 2.73 -14.59 -9.93
CA CYS A 53 2.21 -15.00 -8.62
C CYS A 53 2.97 -16.23 -8.07
N GLU A 54 3.19 -17.27 -8.88
CA GLU A 54 3.93 -18.48 -8.48
C GLU A 54 5.36 -18.17 -8.03
N VAL A 55 6.06 -17.28 -8.75
CA VAL A 55 7.39 -16.81 -8.35
C VAL A 55 7.34 -16.14 -6.98
N GLN A 56 6.34 -15.29 -6.73
CA GLN A 56 6.21 -14.60 -5.45
C GLN A 56 5.81 -15.53 -4.32
N VAL A 57 4.91 -16.49 -4.55
CA VAL A 57 4.58 -17.53 -3.56
C VAL A 57 5.80 -18.41 -3.25
N ALA A 58 6.62 -18.72 -4.25
CA ALA A 58 7.90 -19.40 -4.04
C ALA A 58 8.88 -18.53 -3.22
N GLN A 59 8.90 -17.22 -3.43
CA GLN A 59 9.68 -16.29 -2.59
C GLN A 59 9.17 -16.28 -1.14
N VAL A 60 7.85 -16.18 -0.92
CA VAL A 60 7.21 -16.27 0.40
C VAL A 60 7.58 -17.58 1.10
N THR A 61 7.54 -18.69 0.38
CA THR A 61 7.89 -20.02 0.92
C THR A 61 9.37 -20.08 1.31
N LYS A 62 10.25 -19.53 0.47
CA LYS A 62 11.69 -19.42 0.77
C LYS A 62 11.95 -18.50 1.96
N ALA A 63 11.20 -17.41 2.10
CA ALA A 63 11.28 -16.48 3.22
C ALA A 63 10.79 -17.14 4.52
N ASN A 64 9.66 -17.85 4.47
CA ASN A 64 9.12 -18.64 5.58
C ASN A 64 10.12 -19.70 6.07
N LYS A 65 10.79 -20.42 5.15
CA LYS A 65 11.82 -21.39 5.53
C LYS A 65 13.01 -20.73 6.25
N SER A 66 13.47 -19.58 5.76
CA SER A 66 14.55 -18.83 6.46
C SER A 66 14.08 -18.22 7.77
N TRP A 67 12.83 -17.75 7.86
CA TRP A 67 12.23 -17.26 9.08
C TRP A 67 12.18 -18.34 10.16
N ASN A 68 11.70 -19.54 9.80
CA ASN A 68 11.72 -20.69 10.69
C ASN A 68 13.13 -21.06 11.17
N LYS A 69 14.14 -20.95 10.30
CA LYS A 69 15.54 -21.17 10.70
C LYS A 69 16.04 -20.09 11.66
N LEU A 70 15.64 -18.84 11.44
CA LEU A 70 15.96 -17.70 12.30
C LEU A 70 15.37 -17.90 13.70
N ILE A 71 14.04 -18.05 13.82
CA ILE A 71 13.36 -18.14 15.13
C ILE A 71 13.68 -19.43 15.90
N LYS A 72 14.21 -20.46 15.25
CA LYS A 72 14.67 -21.69 15.92
C LYS A 72 16.15 -21.66 16.29
N ASN A 73 16.88 -20.60 15.92
CA ASN A 73 18.29 -20.49 16.24
C ASN A 73 18.50 -20.32 17.76
N SER A 74 19.49 -21.03 18.30
CA SER A 74 19.80 -21.03 19.73
C SER A 74 20.10 -19.64 20.29
N LEU A 75 20.78 -18.77 19.53
CA LEU A 75 21.10 -17.40 19.93
C LEU A 75 19.84 -16.59 20.21
N LEU A 76 18.86 -16.64 19.31
CA LEU A 76 17.60 -15.90 19.50
C LEU A 76 16.73 -16.52 20.59
N VAL A 77 16.74 -17.84 20.70
CA VAL A 77 16.01 -18.54 21.76
C VAL A 77 16.58 -18.23 23.15
N SER A 78 17.90 -18.05 23.29
CA SER A 78 18.49 -17.64 24.58
C SER A 78 18.09 -16.21 24.95
N PHE A 79 18.18 -15.26 24.01
CA PHE A 79 17.75 -13.87 24.27
C PHE A 79 16.23 -13.77 24.53
N ALA A 80 15.41 -14.58 23.87
CA ALA A 80 13.96 -14.59 24.08
C ALA A 80 13.51 -15.24 25.40
N LYS A 81 14.40 -15.99 26.07
CA LYS A 81 14.18 -16.55 27.41
C LYS A 81 14.59 -15.60 28.52
N GLU A 82 15.35 -14.56 28.19
CA GLU A 82 15.73 -13.53 29.14
C GLU A 82 14.49 -12.79 29.64
N ASP A 83 14.38 -12.59 30.95
CA ASP A 83 13.19 -11.99 31.58
C ASP A 83 13.17 -10.44 31.50
N SER A 84 13.94 -9.88 30.55
CA SER A 84 13.99 -8.46 30.25
C SER A 84 12.83 -8.02 29.34
N GLU A 85 12.52 -6.72 29.32
CA GLU A 85 11.50 -6.18 28.42
C GLU A 85 11.77 -6.52 26.96
N ASN A 86 13.05 -6.44 26.56
CA ASN A 86 13.52 -6.81 25.23
C ASN A 86 13.39 -8.31 24.96
N GLY A 87 13.71 -9.17 25.93
CA GLY A 87 13.51 -10.63 25.82
C GLY A 87 12.03 -11.00 25.66
N LYS A 88 11.13 -10.36 26.43
CA LYS A 88 9.67 -10.51 26.29
C LYS A 88 9.17 -10.05 24.92
N LEU A 89 9.67 -8.93 24.43
CA LEU A 89 9.30 -8.38 23.12
C LEU A 89 9.81 -9.28 21.98
N LEU A 90 11.05 -9.79 22.09
CA LEU A 90 11.63 -10.74 21.15
C LEU A 90 10.83 -12.06 21.11
N ASN A 91 10.45 -12.60 22.26
CA ASN A 91 9.59 -13.78 22.36
C ASN A 91 8.22 -13.57 21.69
N LYS A 92 7.62 -12.38 21.87
CA LYS A 92 6.37 -12.00 21.17
C LYS A 92 6.57 -11.95 19.65
N LEU A 93 7.68 -11.37 19.17
CA LEU A 93 8.01 -11.32 17.74
C LEU A 93 8.22 -12.72 17.13
N MET A 94 8.81 -13.64 17.88
CA MET A 94 9.03 -15.02 17.42
C MET A 94 7.73 -15.84 17.37
N LYS A 95 6.73 -15.49 18.18
CA LYS A 95 5.41 -16.15 18.26
C LYS A 95 4.32 -15.48 17.44
N LEU A 96 4.62 -14.36 16.79
CA LEU A 96 3.68 -13.59 16.00
C LEU A 96 3.11 -14.44 14.85
N ARG A 97 1.82 -14.24 14.55
CA ARG A 97 1.11 -15.01 13.53
C ARG A 97 1.81 -14.85 12.18
N ILE A 98 2.29 -15.98 11.64
CA ILE A 98 2.88 -16.05 10.31
C ILE A 98 1.79 -15.79 9.26
N PRO A 99 2.04 -14.99 8.20
CA PRO A 99 1.07 -14.76 7.15
C PRO A 99 0.68 -16.06 6.46
N GLU A 100 -0.61 -16.19 6.12
CA GLU A 100 -1.16 -17.39 5.48
C GLU A 100 -0.54 -17.63 4.09
N THR A 101 -0.45 -18.91 3.72
CA THR A 101 0.10 -19.32 2.43
C THR A 101 -0.89 -18.98 1.32
N VAL A 102 -0.53 -18.00 0.48
CA VAL A 102 -1.34 -17.61 -0.68
C VAL A 102 -1.12 -18.62 -1.81
N VAL A 103 -2.21 -19.09 -2.42
CA VAL A 103 -2.18 -20.02 -3.55
C VAL A 103 -2.64 -19.31 -4.83
N CYS A 104 -1.85 -19.41 -5.91
CA CYS A 104 -2.10 -18.76 -7.19
C CYS A 104 -3.08 -19.56 -8.08
N ASN A 105 -4.32 -19.73 -7.61
CA ASN A 105 -5.34 -20.53 -8.32
C ASN A 105 -6.47 -19.69 -8.96
N ALA A 106 -6.35 -18.37 -9.00
CA ALA A 106 -7.37 -17.54 -9.66
C ALA A 106 -7.33 -17.68 -11.19
N ASN A 107 -8.52 -17.66 -11.81
CA ASN A 107 -8.70 -17.73 -13.28
C ASN A 107 -8.86 -16.36 -13.95
N SER A 108 -8.83 -15.27 -13.18
CA SER A 108 -8.92 -13.90 -13.67
C SER A 108 -7.64 -13.13 -13.34
N PRO A 109 -7.21 -12.19 -14.20
CA PRO A 109 -6.01 -11.40 -13.96
C PRO A 109 -6.12 -10.52 -12.71
N GLU A 110 -7.32 -10.01 -12.40
CA GLU A 110 -7.57 -9.17 -11.22
C GLU A 110 -7.41 -9.95 -9.91
N ALA A 111 -8.04 -11.12 -9.79
CA ALA A 111 -7.89 -11.96 -8.60
C ALA A 111 -6.46 -12.53 -8.47
N LEU A 112 -5.76 -12.82 -9.57
CA LEU A 112 -4.33 -13.16 -9.54
C LEU A 112 -3.48 -11.97 -9.07
N GLY A 113 -3.84 -10.74 -9.46
CA GLY A 113 -3.21 -9.51 -8.99
C GLY A 113 -3.36 -9.32 -7.47
N ALA A 114 -4.55 -9.58 -6.92
CA ALA A 114 -4.80 -9.54 -5.49
C ALA A 114 -4.01 -10.61 -4.72
N GLN A 115 -3.99 -11.86 -5.21
CA GLN A 115 -3.19 -12.95 -4.64
C GLN A 115 -1.69 -12.62 -4.70
N ASN A 116 -1.22 -12.04 -5.80
CA ASN A 116 0.16 -11.60 -5.93
C ASN A 116 0.49 -10.48 -4.93
N ALA A 117 -0.38 -9.48 -4.78
CA ALA A 117 -0.20 -8.42 -3.78
C ALA A 117 -0.16 -8.96 -2.35
N GLN A 118 -1.00 -9.96 -2.03
CA GLN A 118 -0.98 -10.63 -0.74
C GLN A 118 0.31 -11.42 -0.52
N ALA A 119 0.81 -12.11 -1.55
CA ALA A 119 2.10 -12.81 -1.48
C ALA A 119 3.27 -11.83 -1.26
N ILE A 120 3.25 -10.68 -1.93
CA ILE A 120 4.25 -9.61 -1.72
C ILE A 120 4.18 -9.08 -0.28
N ALA A 121 2.98 -8.79 0.23
CA ALA A 121 2.80 -8.31 1.60
C ALA A 121 3.27 -9.35 2.64
N ALA A 122 2.97 -10.63 2.41
CA ALA A 122 3.46 -11.72 3.23
C ALA A 122 5.00 -11.81 3.22
N ALA A 123 5.63 -11.64 2.05
CA ALA A 123 7.08 -11.62 1.93
C ALA A 123 7.72 -10.43 2.67
N GLN A 124 7.09 -9.25 2.60
CA GLN A 124 7.55 -8.05 3.31
C GLN A 124 7.46 -8.22 4.83
N TRP A 125 6.38 -8.82 5.32
CA TRP A 125 6.21 -9.12 6.74
C TRP A 125 7.41 -9.86 7.32
N TYR A 126 7.97 -10.86 6.62
CA TYR A 126 9.15 -11.59 7.09
C TYR A 126 10.40 -10.71 7.20
N SER A 127 10.61 -9.80 6.25
CA SER A 127 11.76 -8.88 6.32
C SER A 127 11.59 -7.87 7.45
N ASP A 128 10.43 -7.25 7.57
CA ASP A 128 10.17 -6.23 8.59
C ASP A 128 10.33 -6.81 10.00
N ASN A 129 9.79 -8.01 10.23
CA ASN A 129 9.95 -8.68 11.51
C ASN A 129 11.39 -9.19 11.73
N ALA A 130 12.12 -9.57 10.67
CA ALA A 130 13.53 -9.96 10.82
C ALA A 130 14.42 -8.77 11.15
N GLN A 131 14.11 -7.58 10.61
CA GLN A 131 14.78 -6.34 10.99
C GLN A 131 14.51 -5.96 12.44
N ARG A 132 13.27 -6.11 12.91
CA ARG A 132 12.91 -5.88 14.33
C ARG A 132 13.65 -6.84 15.26
N ILE A 133 13.67 -8.14 14.92
CA ILE A 133 14.46 -9.13 15.66
C ILE A 133 15.93 -8.70 15.68
N ARG A 134 16.50 -8.33 14.53
CA ARG A 134 17.88 -7.87 14.46
C ARG A 134 18.15 -6.68 15.37
N SER A 135 17.30 -5.65 15.35
CA SER A 135 17.51 -4.45 16.16
C SER A 135 17.39 -4.71 17.65
N ILE A 136 16.42 -5.54 18.08
CA ILE A 136 16.25 -5.85 19.50
C ILE A 136 17.40 -6.70 19.99
N THR A 137 17.76 -7.75 19.25
CA THR A 137 18.87 -8.62 19.62
C THR A 137 20.19 -7.88 19.59
N SER A 138 20.42 -6.93 18.67
CA SER A 138 21.64 -6.11 18.72
C SER A 138 21.69 -5.25 19.97
N ILE A 139 20.60 -4.59 20.35
CA ILE A 139 20.53 -3.82 21.60
C ILE A 139 20.82 -4.71 22.82
N MET A 140 20.35 -5.95 22.83
CA MET A 140 20.63 -6.90 23.91
C MET A 140 22.10 -7.35 23.93
N ILE A 141 22.72 -7.55 22.77
CA ILE A 141 24.15 -7.86 22.64
C ILE A 141 25.00 -6.68 23.16
N ASP A 142 24.71 -5.47 22.71
CA ASP A 142 25.45 -4.26 23.09
C ASP A 142 25.32 -3.99 24.60
N LYS A 143 24.12 -4.18 25.15
CA LYS A 143 23.87 -4.02 26.59
C LYS A 143 24.55 -5.09 27.45
N ALA A 144 24.74 -6.29 26.92
CA ALA A 144 25.44 -7.36 27.62
C ALA A 144 26.95 -7.11 27.74
N ALA A 145 27.54 -6.32 26.82
CA ALA A 145 28.94 -5.94 26.88
C ALA A 145 29.23 -4.87 27.95
N GLY A 146 28.35 -3.89 28.12
CA GLY A 146 28.51 -2.83 29.12
C GLY A 146 29.70 -1.89 28.89
N ASP A 147 29.72 -0.76 29.59
CA ASP A 147 30.73 0.30 29.40
C ASP A 147 32.13 -0.10 29.91
N GLU A 148 32.23 -1.06 30.83
CA GLU A 148 33.49 -1.63 31.35
C GLU A 148 33.82 -3.02 30.75
N SER A 149 33.51 -3.24 29.47
CA SER A 149 33.79 -4.50 28.77
C SER A 149 35.30 -4.79 28.61
N THR A 150 35.70 -6.02 28.88
CA THR A 150 37.06 -6.50 28.59
C THR A 150 37.27 -6.69 27.08
N GLN A 151 38.52 -6.84 26.64
CA GLN A 151 38.83 -7.12 25.23
C GLN A 151 38.22 -8.46 24.76
N GLU A 152 38.03 -9.43 25.66
CA GLU A 152 37.37 -10.71 25.35
C GLU A 152 35.86 -10.54 25.18
N ASP A 153 35.23 -9.69 26.00
CA ASP A 153 33.80 -9.39 25.89
C ASP A 153 33.47 -8.68 24.58
N LYS A 154 34.31 -7.72 24.16
CA LYS A 154 34.18 -7.02 22.87
C LYS A 154 34.30 -7.97 21.68
N LYS A 155 35.19 -8.97 21.75
CA LYS A 155 35.29 -10.00 20.70
C LYS A 155 34.05 -10.87 20.63
N LYS A 156 33.49 -11.26 21.78
CA LYS A 156 32.23 -12.02 21.86
C LYS A 156 31.03 -11.22 21.33
N GLU A 157 30.99 -9.92 21.61
CA GLU A 157 29.98 -9.00 21.12
C GLU A 157 30.01 -8.94 19.58
N GLU A 158 31.19 -8.69 19.01
CA GLU A 158 31.37 -8.62 17.55
C GLU A 158 31.02 -9.95 16.87
N GLU A 159 31.40 -11.08 17.46
CA GLU A 159 31.02 -12.41 16.97
C GLU A 159 29.50 -12.61 17.01
N SER A 160 28.85 -12.23 18.11
CA SER A 160 27.39 -12.34 18.29
C SER A 160 26.64 -11.44 17.30
N GLN A 161 27.14 -10.22 17.06
CA GLN A 161 26.58 -9.31 16.05
C GLN A 161 26.74 -9.87 14.63
N LYS A 162 27.90 -10.48 14.33
CA LYS A 162 28.14 -11.11 13.02
C LYS A 162 27.24 -12.32 12.82
N GLN A 163 27.10 -13.19 13.82
CA GLN A 163 26.18 -14.32 13.79
C GLN A 163 24.73 -13.83 13.61
N LEU A 164 24.31 -12.78 14.32
CA LEU A 164 22.99 -12.18 14.18
C LEU A 164 22.77 -11.64 12.75
N GLN A 165 23.77 -11.00 12.16
CA GLN A 165 23.71 -10.54 10.77
C GLN A 165 23.60 -11.71 9.79
N GLU A 166 24.37 -12.78 9.96
CA GLU A 166 24.32 -13.97 9.11
C GLU A 166 22.97 -14.70 9.21
N LEU A 167 22.33 -14.68 10.39
CA LEU A 167 21.03 -15.30 10.61
C LEU A 167 19.90 -14.48 10.00
N THR A 168 19.94 -13.15 10.14
CA THR A 168 18.86 -12.25 9.71
C THR A 168 18.96 -11.85 8.24
N ALA A 169 20.16 -11.71 7.69
CA ALA A 169 20.38 -11.27 6.30
C ALA A 169 19.69 -12.16 5.24
N PRO A 170 19.65 -13.49 5.35
CA PRO A 170 18.93 -14.35 4.40
C PRO A 170 17.43 -14.09 4.38
N VAL A 171 16.82 -13.71 5.50
CA VAL A 171 15.38 -13.39 5.55
C VAL A 171 15.14 -12.02 4.92
N ILE A 172 15.95 -11.02 5.30
CA ILE A 172 15.82 -9.63 4.84
C ILE A 172 16.06 -9.52 3.32
N ARG A 173 17.08 -10.21 2.78
CA ARG A 173 17.43 -10.15 1.35
C ARG A 173 16.40 -10.83 0.45
N LYS A 174 15.61 -11.76 0.97
CA LYS A 174 14.60 -12.51 0.21
C LYS A 174 13.28 -11.80 0.07
N ALA A 175 13.03 -10.74 0.85
CA ALA A 175 11.84 -9.94 0.63
C ALA A 175 11.96 -9.22 -0.72
N PRO A 176 10.85 -9.14 -1.48
CA PRO A 176 10.83 -8.36 -2.70
C PRO A 176 11.20 -6.91 -2.34
N LYS A 177 12.26 -6.39 -2.95
CA LYS A 177 12.59 -4.96 -2.93
C LYS A 177 11.54 -4.24 -3.77
N VAL A 178 10.34 -4.12 -3.21
CA VAL A 178 9.33 -3.29 -3.81
C VAL A 178 9.82 -1.87 -3.63
N ASN A 179 10.28 -1.24 -4.72
CA ASN A 179 10.50 0.20 -4.81
C ASN A 179 9.14 0.90 -4.70
N ARG A 180 8.52 0.81 -3.54
CA ARG A 180 7.34 1.58 -3.17
C ARG A 180 7.83 2.52 -2.09
N ARG A 181 7.80 3.82 -2.37
CA ARG A 181 7.48 4.77 -1.29
C ARG A 181 6.22 4.21 -0.61
N PRO A 182 6.20 4.03 0.71
CA PRO A 182 5.06 3.44 1.40
C PRO A 182 3.83 4.30 1.17
N ARG A 183 3.00 3.93 0.21
CA ARG A 183 1.60 4.31 0.14
C ARG A 183 0.84 3.08 0.60
N LEU A 184 0.59 3.02 1.91
CA LEU A 184 -0.40 2.14 2.50
C LEU A 184 -1.75 2.52 1.91
N ASN A 185 -2.11 1.89 0.79
CA ASN A 185 -3.49 1.78 0.37
C ASN A 185 -3.70 0.35 -0.14
N ILE A 186 -3.91 -0.54 0.83
CA ILE A 186 -4.50 -1.85 0.62
C ILE A 186 -5.97 -1.70 1.02
N PRO A 187 -6.93 -1.59 0.08
CA PRO A 187 -8.31 -1.99 0.35
C PRO A 187 -8.36 -3.52 0.14
N ASN A 188 -8.80 -4.40 1.03
CA ASN A 188 -9.94 -4.32 1.96
C ASN A 188 -9.74 -5.43 3.02
N ILE A 189 -9.28 -5.08 4.22
CA ILE A 189 -9.42 -5.91 5.43
C ILE A 189 -10.19 -5.01 6.40
N PRO A 190 -11.33 -5.45 6.96
CA PRO A 190 -12.12 -4.61 7.85
C PRO A 190 -11.27 -4.15 9.04
N PRO A 191 -11.16 -2.83 9.30
CA PRO A 191 -10.27 -2.31 10.34
C PRO A 191 -10.77 -2.70 11.72
N ASP A 192 -9.83 -3.10 12.58
CA ASP A 192 -10.03 -3.35 14.01
C ASP A 192 -10.65 -2.10 14.68
N PRO A 193 -11.66 -2.23 15.58
CA PRO A 193 -12.36 -1.11 16.21
C PRO A 193 -11.43 -0.05 16.81
N VAL A 194 -10.25 -0.45 17.28
CA VAL A 194 -9.26 0.44 17.89
C VAL A 194 -8.62 1.36 16.85
N GLU A 195 -8.28 0.84 15.66
CA GLU A 195 -7.62 1.61 14.60
C GLU A 195 -8.56 2.64 13.94
N LYS A 196 -9.87 2.33 13.92
CA LYS A 196 -10.92 3.25 13.45
C LYS A 196 -11.11 4.43 14.41
N ALA A 197 -10.97 4.21 15.71
CA ALA A 197 -11.04 5.26 16.72
C ALA A 197 -9.83 6.20 16.63
N THR A 198 -8.62 5.67 16.45
CA THR A 198 -7.40 6.50 16.32
C THR A 198 -7.40 7.34 15.05
N ARG A 199 -7.89 6.80 13.92
CA ARG A 199 -7.99 7.55 12.66
C ARG A 199 -9.02 8.68 12.74
N LYS A 200 -10.19 8.43 13.34
CA LYS A 200 -11.19 9.48 13.59
C LYS A 200 -10.64 10.58 14.50
N ALA A 201 -9.93 10.22 15.56
CA ALA A 201 -9.30 11.20 16.45
C ALA A 201 -8.21 12.03 15.74
N GLN A 202 -7.47 11.44 14.80
CA GLN A 202 -6.46 12.15 14.00
C GLN A 202 -7.08 13.07 12.94
N GLU A 203 -8.15 12.65 12.26
CA GLU A 203 -8.89 13.50 11.32
C GLU A 203 -9.55 14.68 12.04
N GLU A 204 -10.19 14.46 13.19
CA GLU A 204 -10.79 15.53 13.99
C GLU A 204 -9.75 16.51 14.56
N ALA A 205 -8.54 16.03 14.89
CA ALA A 205 -7.45 16.89 15.33
C ALA A 205 -6.91 17.75 14.18
N ALA A 206 -6.72 17.16 12.99
CA ALA A 206 -6.25 17.86 11.81
C ALA A 206 -7.27 18.91 11.31
N GLU A 207 -8.57 18.61 11.38
CA GLU A 207 -9.63 19.55 11.00
C GLU A 207 -9.74 20.73 11.98
N LYS A 208 -9.56 20.50 13.28
CA LYS A 208 -9.49 21.59 14.28
C LYS A 208 -8.27 22.48 14.11
N GLU A 209 -7.13 21.91 13.74
CA GLU A 209 -5.90 22.67 13.51
C GLU A 209 -5.99 23.50 12.23
N ALA A 210 -6.56 22.95 11.16
CA ALA A 210 -6.82 23.66 9.91
C ALA A 210 -7.80 24.83 10.09
N ASN A 211 -8.88 24.64 10.87
CA ASN A 211 -9.80 25.73 11.18
C ASN A 211 -9.15 26.82 12.02
N ARG A 212 -8.29 26.48 12.99
CA ARG A 212 -7.52 27.47 13.77
C ARG A 212 -6.56 28.28 12.91
N GLU A 213 -5.89 27.67 11.95
CA GLU A 213 -5.02 28.40 11.02
C GLU A 213 -5.80 29.29 10.05
N ALA A 214 -6.95 28.82 9.56
CA ALA A 214 -7.82 29.61 8.70
C ALA A 214 -8.35 30.86 9.42
N GLU A 215 -8.76 30.72 10.68
CA GLU A 215 -9.24 31.83 11.50
C GLU A 215 -8.14 32.85 11.81
N LYS A 216 -6.91 32.40 12.11
CA LYS A 216 -5.75 33.29 12.28
C LYS A 216 -5.42 34.06 11.01
N LYS A 217 -5.49 33.43 9.84
CA LYS A 217 -5.23 34.09 8.55
C LYS A 217 -6.32 35.11 8.22
N LYS A 218 -7.58 34.82 8.54
CA LYS A 218 -8.69 35.74 8.33
C LYS A 218 -8.55 37.00 9.21
N ASN A 219 -8.26 36.81 10.50
CA ASN A 219 -8.06 37.93 11.43
C ASN A 219 -6.84 38.79 11.07
N ALA A 220 -5.76 38.17 10.56
CA ALA A 220 -4.58 38.90 10.09
C ALA A 220 -4.85 39.70 8.81
N ALA A 221 -5.68 39.17 7.90
CA ALA A 221 -6.08 39.87 6.68
C ALA A 221 -7.02 41.05 6.98
N GLU A 222 -7.98 40.87 7.89
CA GLU A 222 -8.88 41.94 8.34
C GLU A 222 -8.09 43.07 9.04
N LYS A 223 -7.09 42.74 9.86
CA LYS A 223 -6.23 43.75 10.48
C LYS A 223 -5.41 44.54 9.46
N LYS A 224 -4.81 43.87 8.47
CA LYS A 224 -4.06 44.56 7.40
C LYS A 224 -4.96 45.44 6.52
N ALA A 225 -6.19 45.03 6.28
CA ALA A 225 -7.16 45.85 5.53
C ALA A 225 -7.57 47.10 6.32
N ALA A 226 -7.76 46.98 7.63
CA ALA A 226 -8.06 48.11 8.51
C ALA A 226 -6.88 49.10 8.60
N ASP A 227 -5.66 48.59 8.76
CA ASP A 227 -4.44 49.43 8.82
C ASP A 227 -4.22 50.20 7.52
N LYS A 228 -4.43 49.56 6.36
CA LYS A 228 -4.28 50.21 5.05
C LYS A 228 -5.33 51.30 4.81
N LYS A 229 -6.57 51.07 5.25
CA LYS A 229 -7.64 52.07 5.13
C LYS A 229 -7.37 53.29 6.02
N ALA A 230 -6.86 53.08 7.24
CA ALA A 230 -6.49 54.17 8.14
C ALA A 230 -5.30 55.00 7.61
N GLU A 231 -4.38 54.38 6.85
CA GLU A 231 -3.27 55.08 6.20
C GLU A 231 -3.73 55.90 4.99
N GLU A 232 -4.65 55.37 4.19
CA GLU A 232 -5.27 56.10 3.07
C GLU A 232 -6.12 57.28 3.54
N ASP A 233 -6.89 57.13 4.63
CA ASP A 233 -7.70 58.20 5.20
C ASP A 233 -6.82 59.34 5.76
N LYS A 234 -5.69 59.04 6.40
CA LYS A 234 -4.73 60.05 6.88
C LYS A 234 -4.09 60.84 5.75
N LYS A 235 -3.72 60.15 4.67
CA LYS A 235 -3.09 60.79 3.51
C LYS A 235 -4.06 61.73 2.79
N ALA A 236 -5.33 61.34 2.69
CA ALA A 236 -6.38 62.19 2.13
C ALA A 236 -6.68 63.43 3.01
N GLU A 237 -6.51 63.32 4.33
CA GLU A 237 -6.66 64.45 5.26
C GLU A 237 -5.47 65.43 5.15
N GLU A 238 -4.24 64.93 5.00
CA GLU A 238 -3.05 65.74 4.76
C GLU A 238 -3.10 66.47 3.41
N ASP A 239 -3.54 65.80 2.34
CA ASP A 239 -3.67 66.40 1.01
C ASP A 239 -4.74 67.51 0.98
N LYS A 240 -5.86 67.34 1.71
CA LYS A 240 -6.88 68.39 1.85
C LYS A 240 -6.37 69.60 2.60
N LYS A 241 -5.60 69.38 3.67
CA LYS A 241 -5.02 70.47 4.46
C LYS A 241 -3.99 71.27 3.66
N ALA A 242 -3.18 70.60 2.84
CA ALA A 242 -2.23 71.24 1.93
C ALA A 242 -2.91 72.04 0.79
N GLU A 243 -4.11 71.63 0.35
CA GLU A 243 -4.90 72.38 -0.63
C GLU A 243 -5.59 73.61 -0.01
N GLU A 244 -6.06 73.51 1.24
CA GLU A 244 -6.60 74.64 1.99
C GLU A 244 -5.54 75.69 2.32
N ASP A 245 -4.33 75.26 2.74
CA ASP A 245 -3.21 76.17 3.02
C ASP A 245 -2.74 76.92 1.76
N LYS A 246 -2.77 76.27 0.58
CA LYS A 246 -2.46 76.92 -0.71
C LYS A 246 -3.50 77.95 -1.16
N LYS A 247 -4.76 77.81 -0.76
CA LYS A 247 -5.83 78.78 -1.07
C LYS A 247 -5.86 79.98 -0.11
N ALA A 248 -5.16 79.89 1.03
CA ALA A 248 -5.05 80.98 2.00
C ALA A 248 -3.85 81.92 1.72
N GLU A 249 -2.97 81.57 0.77
CA GLU A 249 -1.77 82.32 0.39
C GLU A 249 -1.90 83.11 -0.94
N GLU A 250 -3.06 83.02 -1.61
CA GLU A 250 -3.50 83.90 -2.73
C GLU A 250 -4.48 84.98 -2.24
#